data_AF-I8WIN8-F1
#
_entry.id   AF-I8WIN8-F1
#
_cell.length_a   1.000
_cell.length_b   1.000
_cell.length_c   1.000
_cell.angle_alpha   90.00
_cell.angle_beta   90.00
_cell.angle_gamma   90.00
#
_symmetry.space_group_name_H-M   'P 1'
#
loop_
_entity.id
_entity.type
_entity.pdbx_description
1 polymer ?
#
loop_
_entity_poly.entity_id
_entity_poly.type
_entity_poly.pdbx_seq_one_letter_code
_entity_poly.pdbx_strand_id
1 'polypeptide(L)'
;MKNIFKYMAGVLIAGFAMTACSPEDFSGASQDGLPKLADYKAAVTVDQETNRVTFNIVDAQGQNPKGVYPIWVINISPIVKTTVNGYQTGLVPLAGEYSYSLQVGNKNGISDGTIEGTFTINTTRYDFSDVVSKLTNKATKEWRVYSAKAGHLGCGESPKDPAGWWSAPAEDKVSEGIYDDRITFTAGEKLAEGAYKYSAGEDGLTFCNKGVTTLGVTAAEADYSTACVGVNGALSEATYNLGYNAELDCVTITLPAKTLFPYMADDAQMNGAMTYIITDLNSKTMTLVIELSGISWQIILVNGDDEAVEEAFDPELVNWCAVDAPENLGAGFNTKGEMTFWFAAADWQQIGDPEFSYADGVYTVTTKDATVEPWQGQCVIGEVPLTIEGEEFYDIACKVVASVSVDRFTVKVNKDPDVEGDPNALFAKVDVVLKKGENILRFAKRTGINSDGDPVSFEQGKFIVDLGGTPAGVKIEISDIIIQKHNPK
;
A
#
# COMPACT_ATOMS: atom_id res chain seq x y z
N MET A 1 -1.72 63.38 -73.21
CA MET A 1 -1.43 63.55 -71.76
C MET A 1 -2.64 63.09 -70.95
N LYS A 2 -2.59 61.92 -70.31
CA LYS A 2 -3.31 61.62 -69.04
C LYS A 2 -3.13 60.20 -68.48
N ASN A 3 -2.60 59.23 -69.23
CA ASN A 3 -2.54 57.82 -68.74
C ASN A 3 -1.13 57.19 -68.62
N ILE A 4 -0.04 57.87 -69.00
CA ILE A 4 1.33 57.30 -68.90
C ILE A 4 1.99 57.49 -67.53
N PHE A 5 1.57 58.50 -66.76
CA PHE A 5 2.12 58.74 -65.41
C PHE A 5 1.56 57.81 -64.32
N LYS A 6 0.50 57.05 -64.60
CA LYS A 6 -0.08 56.11 -63.63
C LYS A 6 0.62 54.75 -63.59
N TYR A 7 1.33 54.37 -64.66
CA TYR A 7 2.02 53.06 -64.73
C TYR A 7 3.47 53.08 -64.25
N MET A 8 4.10 54.26 -64.12
CA MET A 8 5.45 54.38 -63.52
C MET A 8 5.44 54.46 -61.98
N ALA A 9 4.32 54.84 -61.37
CA ALA A 9 4.17 54.86 -59.91
C ALA A 9 3.89 53.46 -59.32
N GLY A 10 3.33 52.54 -60.12
CA GLY A 10 3.04 51.17 -59.69
C GLY A 10 4.27 50.24 -59.68
N VAL A 11 5.27 50.51 -60.51
CA VAL A 11 6.50 49.69 -60.59
C VAL A 11 7.52 50.07 -59.53
N LEU A 12 7.51 51.34 -59.05
CA LEU A 12 8.41 51.77 -57.98
C LEU A 12 7.95 51.34 -56.57
N ILE A 13 6.65 51.07 -56.39
CA ILE A 13 6.09 50.60 -55.11
C ILE A 13 6.14 49.07 -55.00
N ALA A 14 6.16 48.35 -56.13
CA ALA A 14 6.38 46.89 -56.15
C ALA A 14 7.84 46.48 -55.85
N GLY A 15 8.81 47.41 -55.99
CA GLY A 15 10.22 47.17 -55.69
C GLY A 15 10.62 47.27 -54.21
N PHE A 16 9.76 47.84 -53.35
CA PHE A 16 10.04 48.01 -51.92
C PHE A 16 9.24 47.06 -51.00
N ALA A 17 8.44 46.14 -51.56
CA ALA A 17 7.69 45.15 -50.79
C ALA A 17 8.37 43.76 -50.72
N MET A 18 9.60 43.62 -51.24
CA MET A 18 10.35 42.34 -51.29
C MET A 18 11.59 42.33 -50.39
N THR A 19 11.59 43.09 -49.29
CA THR A 19 12.63 43.01 -48.25
C THR A 19 12.02 43.10 -46.85
N ALA A 20 11.15 42.16 -46.50
CA ALA A 20 10.74 41.93 -45.11
C ALA A 20 10.40 40.45 -44.84
N CYS A 21 11.07 39.55 -45.54
CA CYS A 21 11.42 38.26 -44.97
C CYS A 21 12.93 38.15 -45.22
N SER A 22 13.76 38.75 -44.34
CA SER A 22 15.01 38.06 -44.08
C SER A 22 14.59 36.63 -43.74
N PRO A 23 15.20 35.60 -44.33
CA PRO A 23 15.07 34.27 -43.75
C PRO A 23 15.37 34.48 -42.26
N GLU A 24 14.43 34.17 -41.38
CA GLU A 24 14.87 33.89 -40.03
C GLU A 24 15.85 32.76 -40.22
N ASP A 25 17.15 33.06 -40.07
CA ASP A 25 18.18 32.05 -40.10
C ASP A 25 17.82 31.10 -38.98
N PHE A 26 17.15 30.00 -39.33
CA PHE A 26 16.93 28.87 -38.46
C PHE A 26 18.31 28.25 -38.25
N SER A 27 19.07 28.81 -37.29
CA SER A 27 20.24 28.13 -36.75
C SER A 27 19.72 26.86 -36.09
N GLY A 28 19.76 25.74 -36.81
CA GLY A 28 19.44 24.44 -36.25
C GLY A 28 20.37 24.09 -35.08
N ALA A 29 20.07 23.00 -34.39
CA ALA A 29 20.95 22.48 -33.35
C ALA A 29 22.36 22.23 -33.90
N SER A 30 23.38 22.71 -33.18
CA SER A 30 24.80 22.49 -33.51
C SER A 30 25.47 21.63 -32.45
N GLN A 31 26.19 20.59 -32.87
CA GLN A 31 26.93 19.72 -31.97
C GLN A 31 27.99 20.48 -31.15
N ASP A 32 28.62 21.50 -31.74
CA ASP A 32 29.60 22.36 -31.03
C ASP A 32 28.95 23.26 -29.97
N GLY A 33 27.61 23.41 -30.02
CA GLY A 33 26.83 24.22 -29.11
C GLY A 33 26.28 23.48 -27.89
N LEU A 34 26.62 22.20 -27.70
CA LEU A 34 26.20 21.43 -26.54
C LEU A 34 26.78 22.02 -25.23
N PRO A 35 26.03 21.99 -24.12
CA PRO A 35 26.54 22.42 -22.82
C PRO A 35 27.76 21.59 -22.39
N LYS A 36 28.84 22.25 -21.99
CA LYS A 36 30.03 21.61 -21.44
C LYS A 36 29.89 21.50 -19.92
N LEU A 37 29.91 20.29 -19.38
CA LEU A 37 29.70 20.07 -17.95
C LEU A 37 30.71 20.79 -17.04
N ALA A 38 31.94 21.02 -17.52
CA ALA A 38 32.96 21.75 -16.77
C ALA A 38 32.57 23.20 -16.42
N ASP A 39 31.59 23.78 -17.13
CA ASP A 39 31.10 25.14 -16.90
C ASP A 39 30.03 25.22 -15.81
N TYR A 40 29.55 24.08 -15.31
CA TYR A 40 28.42 23.98 -14.38
C TYR A 40 28.73 23.12 -13.17
N LYS A 41 28.00 23.35 -12.08
CA LYS A 41 28.06 22.58 -10.84
C LYS A 41 26.66 22.36 -10.26
N ALA A 42 26.50 21.24 -9.57
CA ALA A 42 25.34 20.99 -8.73
C ALA A 42 25.49 21.77 -7.40
N ALA A 43 24.47 22.53 -7.03
CA ALA A 43 24.32 23.17 -5.73
C ALA A 43 23.13 22.54 -5.02
N VAL A 44 23.42 21.52 -4.21
CA VAL A 44 22.42 20.73 -3.47
C VAL A 44 22.45 21.13 -2.00
N THR A 45 21.28 21.49 -1.46
CA THR A 45 21.13 21.89 -0.06
C THR A 45 20.06 21.04 0.62
N VAL A 46 20.37 20.53 1.80
CA VAL A 46 19.46 19.71 2.60
C VAL A 46 18.95 20.50 3.80
N ASP A 47 17.64 20.59 3.93
CA ASP A 47 16.99 21.01 5.17
C ASP A 47 16.76 19.78 6.05
N GLN A 48 17.56 19.63 7.10
CA GLN A 48 17.48 18.51 8.04
C GLN A 48 16.27 18.64 9.01
N GLU A 49 15.70 19.83 9.15
CA GLU A 49 14.50 20.06 9.97
C GLU A 49 13.20 19.72 9.25
N THR A 50 13.24 19.52 7.93
CA THR A 50 12.08 19.03 7.17
C THR A 50 12.37 17.78 6.34
N ASN A 51 13.64 17.32 6.33
CA ASN A 51 14.18 16.32 5.40
C ASN A 51 13.81 16.60 3.94
N ARG A 52 13.91 17.86 3.52
CA ARG A 52 13.68 18.28 2.13
C ARG A 52 14.99 18.71 1.50
N VAL A 53 15.15 18.39 0.22
CA VAL A 53 16.39 18.65 -0.51
C VAL A 53 16.09 19.56 -1.68
N THR A 54 16.90 20.60 -1.84
CA THR A 54 16.77 21.56 -2.95
C THR A 54 17.94 21.41 -3.91
N PHE A 55 17.63 21.27 -5.20
CA PHE A 55 18.58 21.05 -6.27
C PHE A 55 18.66 22.26 -7.19
N ASN A 56 19.84 22.86 -7.27
CA ASN A 56 20.13 23.95 -8.19
C ASN A 56 21.32 23.60 -9.09
N ILE A 57 21.29 24.12 -10.31
CA ILE A 57 22.47 24.21 -11.18
C ILE A 57 23.02 25.63 -11.11
N VAL A 58 24.33 25.74 -10.93
CA VAL A 58 25.06 27.01 -10.95
C VAL A 58 26.20 26.94 -11.96
N ASP A 59 26.63 28.09 -12.47
CA ASP A 59 27.84 28.19 -13.29
C ASP A 59 29.12 28.06 -12.44
N ALA A 60 30.29 28.13 -13.08
CA ALA A 60 31.59 28.06 -12.42
C ALA A 60 31.79 29.13 -11.32
N GLN A 61 31.07 30.25 -11.40
CA GLN A 61 31.08 31.38 -10.46
C GLN A 61 29.96 31.30 -9.41
N GLY A 62 29.15 30.24 -9.41
CA GLY A 62 28.06 30.04 -8.46
C GLY A 62 26.79 30.84 -8.77
N GLN A 63 26.63 31.36 -9.98
CA GLN A 63 25.45 32.11 -10.39
C GLN A 63 24.46 31.24 -11.19
N ASN A 64 23.21 31.68 -11.28
CA ASN A 64 22.20 30.98 -12.09
C ASN A 64 22.58 31.06 -13.59
N PRO A 65 22.81 29.92 -14.25
CA PRO A 65 23.23 29.92 -15.64
C PRO A 65 22.07 30.32 -16.56
N LYS A 66 22.39 31.07 -17.63
CA LYS A 66 21.39 31.56 -18.59
C LYS A 66 21.37 30.71 -19.85
N GLY A 67 20.18 30.45 -20.39
CA GLY A 67 20.00 29.72 -21.65
C GLY A 67 20.22 28.21 -21.57
N VAL A 68 20.27 27.67 -20.35
CA VAL A 68 20.35 26.23 -20.07
C VAL A 68 19.29 25.81 -19.07
N TYR A 69 19.02 24.51 -19.00
CA TYR A 69 18.17 23.89 -17.99
C TYR A 69 18.83 22.60 -17.48
N PRO A 70 18.66 22.26 -16.20
CA PRO A 70 19.16 20.99 -15.68
C PRO A 70 18.26 19.83 -16.11
N ILE A 71 18.78 18.62 -16.06
CA ILE A 71 18.04 17.37 -16.15
C ILE A 71 18.55 16.51 -14.98
N TRP A 72 17.77 16.45 -13.92
CA TRP A 72 18.10 15.73 -12.70
C TRP A 72 17.51 14.33 -12.71
N VAL A 73 18.27 13.36 -12.22
CA VAL A 73 17.77 12.09 -11.72
C VAL A 73 18.16 12.01 -10.24
N ILE A 74 17.19 12.02 -9.34
CA ILE A 74 17.41 12.01 -7.90
C ILE A 74 17.00 10.63 -7.38
N ASN A 75 17.97 9.88 -6.87
CA ASN A 75 17.79 8.49 -6.44
C ASN A 75 17.27 8.41 -5.01
N ILE A 76 16.04 8.90 -4.82
CA ILE A 76 15.19 8.68 -3.65
C ILE A 76 14.05 7.72 -4.04
N SER A 77 13.17 7.35 -3.10
CA SER A 77 11.96 6.55 -3.39
C SER A 77 10.72 7.45 -3.40
N PRO A 78 9.95 7.52 -4.50
CA PRO A 78 10.30 7.05 -5.85
C PRO A 78 11.40 7.91 -6.49
N ILE A 79 12.08 7.38 -7.51
CA ILE A 79 13.11 8.13 -8.25
C ILE A 79 12.46 9.37 -8.88
N VAL A 80 13.03 10.55 -8.61
CA VAL A 80 12.52 11.80 -9.17
C VAL A 80 13.34 12.19 -10.40
N LYS A 81 12.65 12.46 -11.51
CA LYS A 81 13.24 13.04 -12.72
C LYS A 81 12.64 14.42 -12.98
N THR A 82 13.47 15.45 -13.10
CA THR A 82 12.98 16.84 -13.23
C THR A 82 13.95 17.72 -13.99
N THR A 83 13.42 18.71 -14.71
CA THR A 83 14.21 19.74 -15.41
C THR A 83 14.16 21.11 -14.72
N VAL A 84 13.62 21.17 -13.50
CA VAL A 84 13.42 22.41 -12.77
C VAL A 84 14.70 22.79 -12.04
N ASN A 85 15.20 24.01 -12.29
CA ASN A 85 16.24 24.62 -11.46
C ASN A 85 15.61 25.17 -10.17
N GLY A 86 16.16 24.82 -9.01
CA GLY A 86 15.54 25.12 -7.71
C GLY A 86 14.46 24.14 -7.31
N TYR A 87 14.46 22.93 -7.87
CA TYR A 87 13.53 21.88 -7.49
C TYR A 87 13.74 21.50 -6.02
N GLN A 88 12.66 21.52 -5.23
CA GLN A 88 12.64 21.01 -3.86
C GLN A 88 11.88 19.69 -3.83
N THR A 89 12.46 18.67 -3.19
CA THR A 89 11.79 17.38 -3.00
C THR A 89 10.60 17.51 -2.03
N GLY A 90 9.71 16.51 -2.06
CA GLY A 90 8.87 16.22 -0.90
C GLY A 90 9.71 15.81 0.32
N LEU A 91 9.03 15.43 1.41
CA LEU A 91 9.66 14.82 2.58
C LEU A 91 10.43 13.56 2.15
N VAL A 92 11.72 13.49 2.47
CA VAL A 92 12.50 12.25 2.41
C VAL A 92 12.42 11.57 3.78
N PRO A 93 11.63 10.48 3.93
CA PRO A 93 11.23 10.01 5.24
C PRO A 93 12.32 9.24 5.99
N LEU A 94 13.37 8.76 5.32
CA LEU A 94 14.40 7.91 5.93
C LEU A 94 15.74 8.63 6.01
N ALA A 95 16.45 8.44 7.12
CA ALA A 95 17.87 8.78 7.20
C ALA A 95 18.67 7.93 6.20
N GLY A 96 19.73 8.49 5.64
CA GLY A 96 20.58 7.78 4.69
C GLY A 96 21.42 8.70 3.81
N GLU A 97 22.33 8.08 3.08
CA GLU A 97 23.03 8.71 1.96
C GLU A 97 22.28 8.39 0.66
N TYR A 98 22.02 9.43 -0.13
CA TYR A 98 21.29 9.35 -1.39
C TYR A 98 22.15 9.94 -2.50
N SER A 99 21.96 9.45 -3.72
CA SER A 99 22.70 9.93 -4.89
C SER A 99 21.80 10.69 -5.86
N TYR A 100 22.41 11.49 -6.72
CA TYR A 100 21.76 12.16 -7.83
C TYR A 100 22.70 12.26 -9.02
N SER A 101 22.11 12.43 -10.19
CA SER A 101 22.82 12.71 -11.43
C SER A 101 22.25 13.97 -12.11
N LEU A 102 23.12 14.72 -12.78
CA LEU A 102 22.81 15.97 -13.47
C LEU A 102 23.36 15.95 -14.89
N GLN A 103 22.48 16.15 -15.86
CA GLN A 103 22.84 16.57 -17.21
C GLN A 103 22.36 18.01 -17.45
N VAL A 104 22.95 18.68 -18.44
CA VAL A 104 22.61 20.09 -18.75
C VAL A 104 22.13 20.17 -20.18
N GLY A 105 20.95 20.75 -20.40
CA GLY A 105 20.35 20.97 -21.71
C GLY A 105 20.36 22.43 -22.13
N ASN A 106 20.42 22.68 -23.44
CA ASN A 106 20.18 23.99 -24.05
C ASN A 106 19.50 23.83 -25.42
N LYS A 107 19.39 24.92 -26.21
CA LYS A 107 18.78 24.88 -27.55
C LYS A 107 19.44 23.90 -28.54
N ASN A 108 20.69 23.49 -28.30
CA ASN A 108 21.49 22.65 -29.18
C ASN A 108 21.47 21.17 -28.78
N GLY A 109 20.95 20.83 -27.59
CA GLY A 109 20.88 19.46 -27.09
C GLY A 109 21.27 19.33 -25.62
N ILE A 110 21.64 18.11 -25.22
CA ILE A 110 22.02 17.72 -23.86
C ILE A 110 23.53 17.48 -23.80
N SER A 111 24.15 17.85 -22.68
CA SER A 111 25.57 17.63 -22.40
C SER A 111 26.02 16.19 -22.64
N ASP A 112 27.25 16.04 -23.13
CA ASP A 112 27.92 14.75 -23.18
C ASP A 112 28.44 14.38 -21.78
N GLY A 113 27.92 13.27 -21.23
CA GLY A 113 28.18 12.82 -19.86
C GLY A 113 27.19 13.34 -18.80
N THR A 114 27.55 13.11 -17.53
CA THR A 114 26.71 13.38 -16.35
C THR A 114 27.59 13.80 -15.16
N ILE A 115 27.12 14.75 -14.35
CA ILE A 115 27.68 15.05 -13.02
C ILE A 115 26.94 14.18 -12.00
N GLU A 116 27.68 13.36 -11.26
CA GLU A 116 27.15 12.54 -10.16
C GLU A 116 27.48 13.19 -8.80
N GLY A 117 26.59 13.05 -7.83
CA GLY A 117 26.84 13.50 -6.46
C GLY A 117 25.96 12.81 -5.42
N THR A 118 26.22 13.09 -4.14
CA THR A 118 25.46 12.55 -3.01
C THR A 118 24.98 13.64 -2.06
N PHE A 119 23.97 13.33 -1.25
CA PHE A 119 23.52 14.12 -0.11
C PHE A 119 23.07 13.20 1.03
N THR A 120 23.08 13.71 2.27
CA THR A 120 22.76 12.92 3.46
C THR A 120 21.53 13.49 4.16
N ILE A 121 20.59 12.62 4.53
CA ILE A 121 19.50 12.89 5.47
C ILE A 121 19.88 12.27 6.81
N ASN A 122 19.88 13.07 7.87
CA ASN A 122 20.41 12.63 9.17
C ASN A 122 19.39 11.89 10.03
N THR A 123 18.09 12.13 9.82
CA THR A 123 17.03 11.64 10.71
C THR A 123 15.92 10.94 9.93
N THR A 124 15.41 9.86 10.48
CA THR A 124 14.20 9.19 9.97
C THR A 124 12.98 9.88 10.58
N ARG A 125 11.98 10.17 9.73
CA ARG A 125 10.71 10.81 10.09
C ARG A 125 9.48 9.92 9.85
N TYR A 126 9.69 8.73 9.30
CA TYR A 126 8.65 7.71 9.27
C TYR A 126 8.48 7.10 10.66
N ASP A 127 7.23 6.94 11.11
CA ASP A 127 6.92 6.26 12.36
C ASP A 127 6.76 4.75 12.14
N PHE A 128 7.74 3.98 12.59
CA PHE A 128 7.72 2.52 12.50
C PHE A 128 7.04 1.84 13.70
N SER A 129 6.49 2.59 14.66
CA SER A 129 6.00 2.04 15.94
C SER A 129 4.95 0.95 15.78
N ASP A 130 3.98 1.15 14.89
CA ASP A 130 2.93 0.15 14.60
C ASP A 130 3.52 -1.14 14.01
N VAL A 131 4.41 -0.99 13.01
CA VAL A 131 5.09 -2.13 12.38
C VAL A 131 5.96 -2.87 13.39
N VAL A 132 6.74 -2.16 14.21
CA VAL A 132 7.58 -2.79 15.24
C VAL A 132 6.71 -3.54 16.26
N SER A 133 5.57 -2.98 16.66
CA SER A 133 4.62 -3.64 17.55
C SER A 133 4.13 -4.97 16.96
N LYS A 134 3.69 -4.96 15.69
CA LYS A 134 3.20 -6.15 14.99
C LYS A 134 4.32 -7.16 14.70
N LEU A 135 5.48 -6.70 14.23
CA LEU A 135 6.62 -7.53 13.82
C LEU A 135 7.31 -8.23 15.00
N THR A 136 7.38 -7.57 16.17
CA THR A 136 8.24 -7.99 17.30
C THR A 136 7.51 -8.15 18.63
N ASN A 137 6.21 -7.84 18.71
CA ASN A 137 5.49 -7.69 19.98
C ASN A 137 6.19 -6.73 20.97
N LYS A 138 6.81 -5.67 20.43
CA LYS A 138 7.63 -4.68 21.17
C LYS A 138 8.84 -5.29 21.91
N ALA A 139 9.19 -6.55 21.65
CA ALA A 139 10.32 -7.22 22.27
C ALA A 139 10.93 -8.23 21.29
N THR A 140 10.43 -9.45 21.27
CA THR A 140 10.85 -10.50 20.35
C THR A 140 9.64 -11.30 19.89
N LYS A 141 9.60 -11.64 18.60
CA LYS A 141 8.53 -12.45 18.02
C LYS A 141 9.10 -13.40 16.97
N GLU A 142 8.72 -14.67 17.10
CA GLU A 142 9.06 -15.74 16.16
C GLU A 142 7.97 -15.91 15.11
N TRP A 143 8.37 -16.24 13.89
CA TRP A 143 7.53 -16.47 12.74
C TRP A 143 7.95 -17.76 12.05
N ARG A 144 6.99 -18.43 11.43
CA ARG A 144 7.20 -19.61 10.58
C ARG A 144 6.39 -19.51 9.30
N VAL A 145 6.73 -20.28 8.28
CA VAL A 145 5.92 -20.35 7.05
C VAL A 145 4.51 -20.81 7.38
N TYR A 146 3.51 -20.10 6.85
CA TYR A 146 2.10 -20.41 7.07
C TYR A 146 1.68 -21.55 6.12
N SER A 147 2.13 -22.77 6.36
CA SER A 147 1.98 -23.91 5.45
C SER A 147 0.51 -24.24 5.12
N ALA A 148 -0.39 -24.06 6.09
CA ALA A 148 -1.82 -24.30 5.89
C ALA A 148 -2.48 -23.30 4.92
N LYS A 149 -1.82 -22.16 4.64
CA LYS A 149 -2.32 -21.14 3.72
C LYS A 149 -1.88 -21.42 2.30
N ALA A 150 -2.85 -21.59 1.40
CA ALA A 150 -2.56 -21.59 -0.02
C ALA A 150 -1.87 -20.28 -0.44
N GLY A 151 -0.80 -20.40 -1.23
CA GLY A 151 0.05 -19.30 -1.64
C GLY A 151 1.09 -18.87 -0.62
N HIS A 152 1.30 -19.61 0.47
CA HIS A 152 2.36 -19.31 1.43
C HIS A 152 3.76 -19.20 0.81
N LEU A 153 3.99 -19.84 -0.33
CA LEU A 153 5.13 -19.63 -1.20
C LEU A 153 4.61 -19.44 -2.63
N GLY A 154 5.11 -18.44 -3.35
CA GLY A 154 4.66 -18.16 -4.72
C GLY A 154 5.62 -17.26 -5.47
N CYS A 155 5.47 -17.22 -6.79
CA CYS A 155 6.19 -16.29 -7.65
C CYS A 155 5.31 -15.66 -8.73
N GLY A 156 5.69 -14.46 -9.15
CA GLY A 156 4.94 -13.65 -10.10
C GLY A 156 5.77 -12.51 -10.69
N GLU A 157 5.12 -11.68 -11.50
CA GLU A 157 5.78 -10.65 -12.30
C GLU A 157 6.30 -9.47 -11.50
N SER A 158 5.70 -9.15 -10.35
CA SER A 158 5.98 -7.90 -9.63
C SER A 158 5.57 -7.98 -8.16
N PRO A 159 6.02 -7.05 -7.31
CA PRO A 159 5.59 -7.01 -5.92
C PRO A 159 4.09 -6.80 -5.71
N LYS A 160 3.37 -6.27 -6.72
CA LYS A 160 1.91 -6.08 -6.68
C LYS A 160 1.15 -7.36 -7.02
N ASP A 161 1.77 -8.28 -7.74
CA ASP A 161 1.24 -9.61 -8.03
C ASP A 161 2.35 -10.67 -7.90
N PRO A 162 2.83 -10.92 -6.67
CA PRO A 162 4.04 -11.71 -6.44
C PRO A 162 3.81 -13.22 -6.50
N ALA A 163 2.57 -13.67 -6.79
CA ALA A 163 2.22 -15.07 -6.97
C ALA A 163 1.36 -15.32 -8.22
N GLY A 164 1.35 -14.37 -9.16
CA GLY A 164 0.55 -14.44 -10.39
C GLY A 164 0.96 -15.57 -11.35
N TRP A 165 2.19 -16.10 -11.26
CA TRP A 165 2.67 -17.18 -12.11
C TRP A 165 2.54 -18.55 -11.47
N TRP A 166 2.86 -18.64 -10.19
CA TRP A 166 2.76 -19.87 -9.43
C TRP A 166 2.53 -19.57 -7.95
N SER A 167 1.70 -20.41 -7.33
CA SER A 167 1.34 -20.33 -5.92
C SER A 167 1.24 -21.76 -5.38
N ALA A 168 1.98 -22.04 -4.31
CA ALA A 168 1.94 -23.33 -3.62
C ALA A 168 0.53 -23.62 -3.08
N PRO A 169 -0.06 -24.80 -3.32
CA PRO A 169 -1.18 -25.28 -2.52
C PRO A 169 -0.83 -25.30 -1.02
N ALA A 170 -1.84 -25.36 -0.16
CA ALA A 170 -1.62 -25.61 1.26
C ALA A 170 -0.81 -26.91 1.44
N GLU A 171 0.16 -26.90 2.37
CA GLU A 171 1.02 -28.05 2.71
C GLU A 171 1.88 -28.62 1.57
N ASP A 172 2.00 -27.94 0.43
CA ASP A 172 2.70 -28.45 -0.77
C ASP A 172 4.19 -28.74 -0.57
N LYS A 173 4.82 -28.16 0.46
CA LYS A 173 6.25 -28.32 0.78
C LYS A 173 6.51 -29.16 2.03
N VAL A 174 5.58 -30.04 2.41
CA VAL A 174 5.70 -30.89 3.61
C VAL A 174 6.92 -31.82 3.59
N SER A 175 7.47 -32.15 2.41
CA SER A 175 8.68 -32.96 2.26
C SER A 175 9.98 -32.15 2.23
N GLU A 176 9.90 -30.83 2.34
CA GLU A 176 11.04 -29.90 2.24
C GLU A 176 11.35 -29.26 3.60
N GLY A 177 12.59 -28.83 3.79
CA GLY A 177 13.06 -28.17 5.02
C GLY A 177 12.69 -26.69 5.08
N ILE A 178 11.40 -26.37 4.93
CA ILE A 178 10.88 -24.99 4.97
C ILE A 178 9.86 -24.76 6.09
N TYR A 179 9.11 -25.78 6.51
CA TYR A 179 7.99 -25.60 7.46
C TYR A 179 8.41 -25.65 8.93
N ASP A 180 9.50 -26.34 9.26
CA ASP A 180 10.08 -26.33 10.61
C ASP A 180 11.05 -25.15 10.83
N ASP A 181 11.41 -24.43 9.77
CA ASP A 181 12.19 -23.20 9.85
C ASP A 181 11.51 -22.12 10.69
N ARG A 182 12.34 -21.38 11.43
CA ARG A 182 11.91 -20.23 12.25
C ARG A 182 12.72 -19.01 11.92
N ILE A 183 12.04 -17.87 11.85
CA ILE A 183 12.68 -16.56 11.88
C ILE A 183 12.21 -15.78 13.08
N THR A 184 13.11 -15.03 13.70
CA THR A 184 12.79 -14.22 14.87
C THR A 184 13.22 -12.79 14.61
N PHE A 185 12.29 -11.86 14.81
CA PHE A 185 12.59 -10.42 14.83
C PHE A 185 12.55 -9.93 16.26
N THR A 186 13.64 -9.27 16.67
CA THR A 186 13.77 -8.63 17.98
C THR A 186 13.88 -7.12 17.78
N ALA A 187 13.13 -6.34 18.54
CA ALA A 187 13.16 -4.88 18.50
C ALA A 187 14.57 -4.38 18.89
N GLY A 188 15.10 -3.43 18.11
CA GLY A 188 16.34 -2.73 18.45
C GLY A 188 16.11 -1.56 19.39
N GLU A 189 17.21 -0.88 19.76
CA GLU A 189 17.15 0.37 20.51
C GLU A 189 16.51 1.51 19.70
N LYS A 190 16.64 1.46 18.37
CA LYS A 190 15.94 2.37 17.44
C LYS A 190 14.80 1.64 16.74
N LEU A 191 13.69 2.33 16.51
CA LEU A 191 12.51 1.76 15.85
C LEU A 191 12.78 1.24 14.43
N ALA A 192 13.79 1.77 13.73
CA ALA A 192 14.11 1.40 12.36
C ALA A 192 15.14 0.25 12.24
N GLU A 193 15.55 -0.38 13.35
CA GLU A 193 16.54 -1.46 13.32
C GLU A 193 16.26 -2.51 14.40
N GLY A 194 16.85 -3.69 14.26
CA GLY A 194 16.75 -4.73 15.28
C GLY A 194 17.61 -5.95 14.97
N ALA A 195 17.44 -7.01 15.77
CA ALA A 195 18.14 -8.27 15.58
C ALA A 195 17.25 -9.29 14.87
N TYR A 196 17.83 -10.02 13.94
CA TYR A 196 17.22 -11.10 13.19
C TYR A 196 17.92 -12.41 13.54
N LYS A 197 17.13 -13.47 13.72
CA LYS A 197 17.62 -14.84 13.88
C LYS A 197 16.87 -15.78 12.95
N TYR A 198 17.59 -16.73 12.38
CA TYR A 198 17.09 -17.85 11.60
C TYR A 198 17.43 -19.17 12.29
N SER A 199 16.51 -20.13 12.24
CA SER A 199 16.70 -21.51 12.67
C SER A 199 16.22 -22.43 11.55
N ALA A 200 17.08 -23.36 11.14
CA ALA A 200 16.78 -24.41 10.15
C ALA A 200 15.95 -25.58 10.74
N GLY A 201 15.06 -25.25 11.68
CA GLY A 201 14.22 -26.24 12.36
C GLY A 201 14.95 -27.42 13.03
N GLU A 202 14.26 -28.55 13.12
CA GLU A 202 14.76 -29.80 13.70
C GLU A 202 15.51 -30.63 12.65
N ASP A 203 15.14 -30.50 11.37
CA ASP A 203 15.78 -31.24 10.28
C ASP A 203 17.17 -30.67 9.89
N GLY A 204 17.43 -29.41 10.26
CA GLY A 204 18.67 -28.71 9.98
C GLY A 204 18.85 -28.31 8.52
N LEU A 205 17.78 -28.30 7.73
CA LEU A 205 17.77 -28.03 6.30
C LEU A 205 17.12 -26.66 6.02
N THR A 206 17.52 -26.05 4.90
CA THR A 206 16.93 -24.82 4.37
C THR A 206 16.48 -25.11 2.94
N PHE A 207 15.26 -24.70 2.59
CA PHE A 207 14.75 -24.84 1.23
C PHE A 207 15.29 -23.76 0.28
N CYS A 208 15.82 -24.19 -0.86
CA CYS A 208 16.50 -23.34 -1.84
C CYS A 208 15.93 -23.55 -3.24
N ASN A 209 15.82 -22.46 -4.01
CA ASN A 209 15.57 -22.53 -5.44
C ASN A 209 16.71 -23.28 -6.15
N LYS A 210 16.39 -24.04 -7.20
CA LYS A 210 17.39 -24.77 -8.00
C LYS A 210 18.54 -23.89 -8.53
N GLY A 211 18.28 -22.59 -8.73
CA GLY A 211 19.24 -21.63 -9.24
C GLY A 211 20.26 -21.16 -8.22
N VAL A 212 20.04 -21.42 -6.93
CA VAL A 212 21.00 -21.11 -5.87
C VAL A 212 22.17 -22.08 -5.97
N THR A 213 23.38 -21.53 -6.08
CA THR A 213 24.62 -22.32 -6.19
C THR A 213 25.63 -22.02 -5.08
N THR A 214 25.43 -20.89 -4.39
CA THR A 214 26.33 -20.40 -3.34
C THR A 214 26.21 -21.16 -2.02
N LEU A 215 25.23 -22.04 -1.87
CA LEU A 215 24.94 -22.83 -0.66
C LEU A 215 25.33 -24.31 -0.79
N GLY A 216 26.34 -24.60 -1.61
CA GLY A 216 27.02 -25.91 -1.61
C GLY A 216 26.42 -26.98 -2.52
N VAL A 217 25.26 -26.71 -3.14
CA VAL A 217 24.68 -27.54 -4.19
C VAL A 217 24.91 -26.85 -5.53
N THR A 218 25.35 -27.58 -6.54
CA THR A 218 25.55 -27.04 -7.90
C THR A 218 24.84 -27.94 -8.90
N ALA A 219 24.28 -27.34 -9.96
CA ALA A 219 23.52 -28.06 -11.00
C ALA A 219 22.35 -28.90 -10.44
N ALA A 220 21.55 -28.29 -9.55
CA ALA A 220 20.32 -28.93 -9.07
C ALA A 220 19.29 -29.02 -10.21
N GLU A 221 18.65 -30.19 -10.34
CA GLU A 221 17.62 -30.43 -11.37
C GLU A 221 16.24 -29.86 -10.96
N ALA A 222 16.04 -29.63 -9.66
CA ALA A 222 14.86 -29.04 -9.05
C ALA A 222 15.25 -28.26 -7.79
N ASP A 223 14.29 -27.53 -7.21
CA ASP A 223 14.47 -26.92 -5.89
C ASP A 223 14.84 -28.00 -4.86
N TYR A 224 15.61 -27.61 -3.85
CA TYR A 224 16.27 -28.58 -2.97
C TYR A 224 16.36 -28.08 -1.53
N SER A 225 16.40 -29.02 -0.60
CA SER A 225 16.63 -28.77 0.83
C SER A 225 18.05 -29.18 1.21
N THR A 226 18.82 -28.30 1.86
CA THR A 226 20.20 -28.61 2.30
C THR A 226 20.60 -27.86 3.56
N ALA A 227 21.57 -28.39 4.30
CA ALA A 227 22.10 -27.71 5.48
C ALA A 227 22.92 -26.48 5.08
N CYS A 228 22.37 -25.29 5.30
CA CYS A 228 22.97 -24.04 4.82
C CYS A 228 23.77 -23.27 5.88
N VAL A 229 23.54 -23.51 7.17
CA VAL A 229 24.18 -22.72 8.25
C VAL A 229 25.70 -22.82 8.17
N GLY A 230 26.37 -21.67 8.03
CA GLY A 230 27.83 -21.55 7.90
C GLY A 230 28.38 -21.86 6.50
N VAL A 231 27.59 -22.43 5.58
CA VAL A 231 28.03 -22.70 4.20
C VAL A 231 28.29 -21.39 3.48
N ASN A 232 29.48 -21.23 2.90
CA ASN A 232 29.92 -19.98 2.27
C ASN A 232 29.81 -18.74 3.18
N GLY A 233 29.86 -18.95 4.50
CA GLY A 233 29.68 -17.90 5.51
C GLY A 233 28.23 -17.46 5.70
N ALA A 234 27.26 -18.29 5.32
CA ALA A 234 25.85 -18.08 5.64
C ALA A 234 25.63 -17.90 7.15
N LEU A 235 24.82 -16.89 7.49
CA LEU A 235 24.56 -16.42 8.83
C LEU A 235 23.15 -16.82 9.27
N SER A 236 23.04 -17.38 10.47
CA SER A 236 21.77 -17.59 11.18
C SER A 236 21.40 -16.42 12.08
N GLU A 237 22.28 -15.43 12.24
CA GLU A 237 22.05 -14.24 13.07
C GLU A 237 22.53 -13.02 12.30
N ALA A 238 21.73 -11.96 12.32
CA ALA A 238 22.00 -10.71 11.63
C ALA A 238 21.31 -9.54 12.34
N THR A 239 21.54 -8.32 11.85
CA THR A 239 20.66 -7.19 12.12
C THR A 239 19.72 -6.97 10.95
N TYR A 240 18.53 -6.45 11.20
CA TYR A 240 17.64 -5.97 10.14
C TYR A 240 17.45 -4.46 10.26
N ASN A 241 17.17 -3.82 9.13
CA ASN A 241 16.76 -2.42 9.08
C ASN A 241 15.38 -2.30 8.45
N LEU A 242 14.53 -1.45 8.99
CA LEU A 242 13.26 -1.07 8.39
C LEU A 242 13.46 0.09 7.43
N GLY A 243 12.82 -0.02 6.27
CA GLY A 243 12.73 1.04 5.27
C GLY A 243 11.29 1.31 4.88
N TYR A 244 11.10 2.18 3.91
CA TYR A 244 9.78 2.52 3.37
C TYR A 244 9.88 2.65 1.87
N ASN A 245 9.04 1.92 1.15
CA ASN A 245 8.87 2.00 -0.28
C ASN A 245 7.67 2.90 -0.58
N ALA A 246 7.95 4.12 -1.06
CA ALA A 246 6.92 5.10 -1.33
C ALA A 246 6.10 4.80 -2.61
N GLU A 247 6.62 3.98 -3.53
CA GLU A 247 5.88 3.59 -4.73
C GLU A 247 4.78 2.56 -4.43
N LEU A 248 5.06 1.67 -3.47
CA LEU A 248 4.13 0.64 -3.01
C LEU A 248 3.39 1.04 -1.73
N ASP A 249 3.73 2.18 -1.14
CA ASP A 249 3.21 2.68 0.13
C ASP A 249 3.29 1.63 1.26
N CYS A 250 4.48 1.06 1.44
CA CYS A 250 4.66 -0.04 2.39
C CYS A 250 6.04 -0.02 3.05
N VAL A 251 6.13 -0.66 4.22
CA VAL A 251 7.41 -0.83 4.94
C VAL A 251 8.22 -1.96 4.31
N THR A 252 9.54 -1.87 4.40
CA THR A 252 10.47 -2.89 3.95
C THR A 252 11.38 -3.36 5.07
N ILE A 253 11.91 -4.58 4.96
CA ILE A 253 12.90 -5.16 5.86
C ILE A 253 14.16 -5.46 5.04
N THR A 254 15.28 -4.87 5.41
CA THR A 254 16.57 -5.16 4.78
C THR A 254 17.39 -6.07 5.67
N LEU A 255 17.79 -7.23 5.15
CA LEU A 255 18.74 -8.16 5.75
C LEU A 255 20.10 -8.04 5.05
N PRO A 256 21.24 -8.12 5.77
CA PRO A 256 22.55 -8.08 5.16
C PRO A 256 22.82 -9.33 4.32
N ALA A 257 23.83 -9.26 3.45
CA ALA A 257 24.28 -10.39 2.65
C ALA A 257 24.54 -11.62 3.52
N LYS A 258 24.31 -12.81 2.95
CA LYS A 258 24.52 -14.12 3.59
C LYS A 258 23.56 -14.44 4.73
N THR A 259 22.54 -13.62 4.97
CA THR A 259 21.53 -13.93 5.98
C THR A 259 20.60 -15.03 5.46
N LEU A 260 20.49 -16.12 6.19
CA LEU A 260 19.58 -17.21 5.84
C LEU A 260 18.12 -16.82 6.09
N PHE A 261 17.26 -17.40 5.28
CA PHE A 261 15.82 -17.16 5.27
C PHE A 261 15.12 -18.47 4.88
N PRO A 262 13.85 -18.71 5.30
CA PRO A 262 13.18 -20.00 5.07
C PRO A 262 13.11 -20.45 3.61
N TYR A 263 13.15 -19.50 2.68
CA TYR A 263 13.38 -19.79 1.26
C TYR A 263 14.51 -18.93 0.70
N MET A 264 15.53 -19.60 0.16
CA MET A 264 16.60 -18.96 -0.59
C MET A 264 16.25 -19.00 -2.08
N ALA A 265 15.75 -17.90 -2.62
CA ALA A 265 15.24 -17.81 -3.99
C ALA A 265 16.33 -17.58 -5.04
N ASP A 266 17.43 -16.91 -4.68
CA ASP A 266 18.53 -16.59 -5.60
C ASP A 266 19.85 -16.32 -4.86
N ASP A 267 20.98 -16.51 -5.55
CA ASP A 267 22.32 -16.21 -5.03
C ASP A 267 22.49 -14.73 -4.63
N ALA A 268 21.64 -13.82 -5.09
CA ALA A 268 21.58 -12.42 -4.66
C ALA A 268 21.43 -12.28 -3.14
N GLN A 269 20.67 -13.16 -2.47
CA GLN A 269 20.53 -13.17 -1.00
C GLN A 269 21.86 -13.47 -0.27
N MET A 270 22.76 -14.19 -0.94
CA MET A 270 24.09 -14.51 -0.42
C MET A 270 25.13 -13.43 -0.77
N ASN A 271 24.96 -12.75 -1.91
CA ASN A 271 25.96 -11.85 -2.47
C ASN A 271 25.77 -10.38 -2.09
N GLY A 272 24.57 -9.97 -1.63
CA GLY A 272 24.26 -8.59 -1.28
C GLY A 272 23.18 -8.49 -0.20
N ALA A 273 23.05 -7.31 0.40
CA ALA A 273 21.94 -7.05 1.32
C ALA A 273 20.62 -7.08 0.55
N MET A 274 19.63 -7.83 1.03
CA MET A 274 18.34 -8.00 0.39
C MET A 274 17.22 -7.28 1.14
N THR A 275 16.35 -6.65 0.36
CA THR A 275 15.17 -5.93 0.85
C THR A 275 13.93 -6.74 0.56
N TYR A 276 13.18 -7.07 1.61
CA TYR A 276 11.87 -7.68 1.56
C TYR A 276 10.81 -6.60 1.75
N ILE A 277 9.77 -6.62 0.92
CA ILE A 277 8.63 -5.72 0.94
C ILE A 277 7.56 -6.34 1.82
N ILE A 278 7.08 -5.62 2.83
CA ILE A 278 5.95 -6.05 3.68
C ILE A 278 4.66 -5.66 2.97
N THR A 279 3.98 -6.59 2.31
CA THR A 279 2.72 -6.32 1.61
C THR A 279 1.49 -6.51 2.49
N ASP A 280 1.60 -7.29 3.57
CA ASP A 280 0.57 -7.45 4.59
C ASP A 280 1.23 -7.74 5.94
N LEU A 281 0.73 -7.14 7.02
CA LEU A 281 1.23 -7.36 8.38
C LEU A 281 0.15 -7.06 9.42
N ASN A 282 -0.13 -8.06 10.25
CA ASN A 282 -0.88 -7.91 11.49
C ASN A 282 -0.14 -8.64 12.63
N SER A 283 -0.80 -8.79 13.80
CA SER A 283 -0.19 -9.43 14.96
C SER A 283 0.10 -10.93 14.77
N LYS A 284 -0.63 -11.60 13.86
CA LYS A 284 -0.62 -13.05 13.62
C LYS A 284 0.02 -13.46 12.30
N THR A 285 -0.19 -12.71 11.20
CA THR A 285 0.33 -13.04 9.87
C THR A 285 1.16 -11.92 9.26
N MET A 286 2.10 -12.30 8.40
CA MET A 286 2.95 -11.38 7.64
C MET A 286 3.19 -11.92 6.24
N THR A 287 3.10 -11.07 5.22
CA THR A 287 3.50 -11.40 3.86
C THR A 287 4.74 -10.59 3.49
N LEU A 288 5.80 -11.29 3.11
CA LEU A 288 7.06 -10.71 2.65
C LEU A 288 7.27 -11.04 1.18
N VAL A 289 7.69 -10.04 0.41
CA VAL A 289 7.98 -10.19 -1.01
C VAL A 289 9.41 -9.74 -1.30
N ILE A 290 10.20 -10.57 -1.98
CA ILE A 290 11.49 -10.17 -2.54
C ILE A 290 11.33 -9.96 -4.05
N GLU A 291 11.74 -8.78 -4.53
CA GLU A 291 11.80 -8.46 -5.96
C GLU A 291 13.20 -8.76 -6.48
N LEU A 292 13.29 -9.70 -7.42
CA LEU A 292 14.51 -10.09 -8.11
C LEU A 292 14.38 -9.76 -9.60
N SER A 293 15.46 -9.94 -10.36
CA SER A 293 15.47 -9.59 -11.79
C SER A 293 14.43 -10.41 -12.56
N GLY A 294 13.33 -9.75 -12.94
CA GLY A 294 12.25 -10.33 -13.73
C GLY A 294 11.35 -11.32 -12.97
N ILE A 295 11.42 -11.39 -11.64
CA ILE A 295 10.55 -12.27 -10.83
C ILE A 295 10.42 -11.72 -9.41
N SER A 296 9.23 -11.79 -8.85
CA SER A 296 8.99 -11.55 -7.43
C SER A 296 8.64 -12.87 -6.75
N TRP A 297 9.15 -13.08 -5.54
CA TRP A 297 8.82 -14.24 -4.70
C TRP A 297 8.11 -13.76 -3.44
N GLN A 298 6.98 -14.37 -3.12
CA GLN A 298 6.30 -14.16 -1.85
C GLN A 298 6.56 -15.29 -0.87
N ILE A 299 6.59 -14.93 0.41
CA ILE A 299 6.42 -15.86 1.52
C ILE A 299 5.36 -15.32 2.48
N ILE A 300 4.44 -16.18 2.92
CA ILE A 300 3.46 -15.85 3.96
C ILE A 300 3.85 -16.58 5.24
N LEU A 301 3.91 -15.84 6.32
CA LEU A 301 4.37 -16.27 7.63
C LEU A 301 3.26 -16.10 8.67
N VAL A 302 3.31 -16.94 9.69
CA VAL A 302 2.41 -16.93 10.84
C VAL A 302 3.21 -16.93 12.14
N ASN A 303 2.71 -16.23 13.15
CA ASN A 303 3.22 -16.25 14.51
C ASN A 303 2.49 -17.33 15.34
N GLY A 304 3.26 -18.14 16.07
CA GLY A 304 2.72 -19.24 16.87
C GLY A 304 2.40 -20.47 16.01
N ASP A 305 1.30 -21.15 16.35
CA ASP A 305 0.89 -22.36 15.64
C ASP A 305 0.40 -22.06 14.21
N ASP A 306 0.69 -23.00 13.31
CA ASP A 306 0.25 -23.09 11.92
C ASP A 306 -1.13 -23.69 11.94
N GLU A 307 -2.03 -22.91 12.52
CA GLU A 307 -3.44 -23.25 12.62
C GLU A 307 -4.02 -23.29 11.22
N ALA A 308 -4.87 -24.29 10.95
CA ALA A 308 -5.59 -24.37 9.68
C ALA A 308 -6.17 -23.00 9.31
N VAL A 309 -6.03 -22.60 8.05
CA VAL A 309 -6.62 -21.33 7.60
C VAL A 309 -8.11 -21.39 7.88
N GLU A 310 -8.58 -20.50 8.75
CA GLU A 310 -10.00 -20.21 8.82
C GLU A 310 -10.37 -19.52 7.51
N GLU A 311 -10.77 -20.29 6.51
CA GLU A 311 -11.49 -19.73 5.37
C GLU A 311 -12.68 -18.94 5.92
N ALA A 312 -12.98 -17.79 5.30
CA ALA A 312 -14.19 -17.05 5.64
C ALA A 312 -15.35 -18.05 5.54
N PHE A 313 -15.97 -18.35 6.68
CA PHE A 313 -17.00 -19.38 6.76
C PHE A 313 -18.07 -19.08 5.71
N ASP A 314 -18.37 -20.05 4.84
CA ASP A 314 -19.35 -19.88 3.77
C ASP A 314 -20.70 -19.51 4.40
N PRO A 315 -21.24 -18.31 4.14
CA PRO A 315 -22.51 -17.90 4.74
C PRO A 315 -23.70 -18.77 4.30
N GLU A 316 -23.58 -19.54 3.21
CA GLU A 316 -24.58 -20.53 2.81
C GLU A 316 -24.57 -21.78 3.72
N LEU A 317 -23.55 -21.96 4.54
CA LEU A 317 -23.45 -23.01 5.56
C LEU A 317 -23.95 -22.56 6.93
N VAL A 318 -24.60 -21.41 7.04
CA VAL A 318 -25.23 -20.92 8.28
C VAL A 318 -26.72 -21.26 8.30
N ASN A 319 -27.19 -21.71 9.47
CA ASN A 319 -28.61 -21.77 9.83
C ASN A 319 -29.10 -20.36 10.23
N TRP A 320 -29.43 -19.54 9.23
CA TRP A 320 -29.95 -18.18 9.45
C TRP A 320 -31.31 -18.22 10.13
N CYS A 321 -31.44 -17.50 11.25
CA CYS A 321 -32.73 -17.27 11.90
C CYS A 321 -33.62 -16.33 11.06
N ALA A 322 -34.92 -16.30 11.35
CA ALA A 322 -35.82 -15.32 10.76
C ALA A 322 -35.59 -13.93 11.39
N VAL A 323 -35.97 -12.86 10.68
CA VAL A 323 -35.75 -11.47 11.09
C VAL A 323 -36.36 -11.16 12.47
N ASP A 324 -37.51 -11.76 12.78
CA ASP A 324 -38.28 -11.60 14.02
C ASP A 324 -38.07 -12.75 15.02
N ALA A 325 -37.14 -13.66 14.73
CA ALA A 325 -36.85 -14.80 15.60
C ALA A 325 -36.14 -14.37 16.89
N PRO A 326 -36.36 -15.06 18.02
CA PRO A 326 -35.68 -14.74 19.28
C PRO A 326 -34.16 -14.93 19.22
N GLU A 327 -33.65 -15.72 18.27
CA GLU A 327 -32.22 -15.91 18.03
C GLU A 327 -31.57 -14.68 17.36
N ASN A 328 -32.36 -13.79 16.75
CA ASN A 328 -31.86 -12.53 16.21
C ASN A 328 -31.64 -11.51 17.33
N LEU A 329 -30.44 -11.51 17.91
CA LEU A 329 -29.98 -10.53 18.89
C LEU A 329 -30.07 -9.10 18.35
N GLY A 330 -29.96 -8.92 17.04
CA GLY A 330 -30.06 -7.64 16.34
C GLY A 330 -31.50 -7.21 15.97
N ALA A 331 -32.55 -7.93 16.40
CA ALA A 331 -33.92 -7.65 15.99
C ALA A 331 -34.38 -6.21 16.26
N GLY A 332 -33.85 -5.56 17.31
CA GLY A 332 -34.12 -4.17 17.65
C GLY A 332 -33.70 -3.17 16.56
N PHE A 333 -32.70 -3.49 15.75
CA PHE A 333 -32.32 -2.64 14.61
C PHE A 333 -33.43 -2.55 13.56
N ASN A 334 -34.29 -3.57 13.43
CA ASN A 334 -35.38 -3.53 12.46
C ASN A 334 -36.55 -2.65 12.93
N THR A 335 -36.61 -2.28 14.21
CA THR A 335 -37.75 -1.56 14.82
C THR A 335 -37.41 -0.19 15.41
N LYS A 336 -36.12 0.15 15.58
CA LYS A 336 -35.68 1.45 16.12
C LYS A 336 -36.25 2.65 15.33
N GLY A 337 -36.25 2.57 14.00
CA GLY A 337 -36.91 3.52 13.11
C GLY A 337 -36.25 4.90 13.01
N GLU A 338 -35.13 5.11 13.68
CA GLU A 338 -34.36 6.35 13.71
C GLU A 338 -32.94 6.10 13.22
N MET A 339 -32.36 7.10 12.56
CA MET A 339 -30.95 7.13 12.20
C MET A 339 -30.35 8.47 12.57
N THR A 340 -29.08 8.45 12.99
CA THR A 340 -28.24 9.65 13.05
C THR A 340 -27.30 9.66 11.85
N PHE A 341 -26.98 10.86 11.37
CA PHE A 341 -26.21 11.06 10.15
C PHE A 341 -24.97 11.88 10.41
N TRP A 342 -23.90 11.53 9.70
CA TRP A 342 -22.74 12.40 9.59
C TRP A 342 -22.21 12.35 8.16
N PHE A 343 -22.41 13.46 7.46
CA PHE A 343 -21.97 13.62 6.08
C PHE A 343 -20.95 14.74 5.99
N ALA A 344 -19.92 14.56 5.15
CA ALA A 344 -18.88 15.56 4.97
C ALA A 344 -18.46 15.70 3.50
N ALA A 345 -18.05 16.92 3.12
CA ALA A 345 -17.43 17.19 1.83
C ALA A 345 -16.00 16.61 1.77
N ALA A 346 -15.36 16.70 0.60
CA ALA A 346 -14.01 16.18 0.39
C ALA A 346 -12.95 16.76 1.36
N ASP A 347 -13.15 17.98 1.86
CA ASP A 347 -12.32 18.65 2.85
C ASP A 347 -12.73 18.37 4.31
N TRP A 348 -13.60 17.37 4.52
CA TRP A 348 -14.16 16.95 5.80
C TRP A 348 -15.04 17.99 6.50
N GLN A 349 -15.44 19.07 5.81
CA GLN A 349 -16.47 19.96 6.35
C GLN A 349 -17.83 19.26 6.35
N GLN A 350 -18.52 19.32 7.49
CA GLN A 350 -19.84 18.73 7.61
C GLN A 350 -20.83 19.37 6.63
N ILE A 351 -21.56 18.52 5.91
CA ILE A 351 -22.62 18.90 4.99
C ILE A 351 -23.98 18.43 5.54
N GLY A 352 -25.06 18.79 4.84
CA GLY A 352 -26.41 18.48 5.29
C GLY A 352 -26.73 16.99 5.27
N ASP A 353 -27.63 16.58 6.17
CA ASP A 353 -28.13 15.21 6.26
C ASP A 353 -28.81 14.75 4.95
N PRO A 354 -28.76 13.45 4.63
CA PRO A 354 -29.48 12.88 3.49
C PRO A 354 -31.00 13.01 3.65
N GLU A 355 -31.76 12.67 2.61
CA GLU A 355 -33.19 12.42 2.79
C GLU A 355 -33.37 11.05 3.46
N PHE A 356 -34.25 11.00 4.46
CA PHE A 356 -34.47 9.80 5.26
C PHE A 356 -35.97 9.53 5.45
N SER A 357 -36.35 8.26 5.37
CA SER A 357 -37.63 7.77 5.83
C SER A 357 -37.51 6.36 6.38
N TYR A 358 -38.35 6.02 7.36
CA TYR A 358 -38.50 4.66 7.86
C TYR A 358 -39.97 4.25 7.81
N ALA A 359 -40.24 3.09 7.22
CA ALA A 359 -41.57 2.50 7.17
C ALA A 359 -41.45 0.97 7.08
N ASP A 360 -42.31 0.25 7.80
CA ASP A 360 -42.44 -1.21 7.72
C ASP A 360 -41.10 -1.97 7.86
N GLY A 361 -40.22 -1.50 8.75
CA GLY A 361 -38.90 -2.13 8.98
C GLY A 361 -37.82 -1.76 7.97
N VAL A 362 -38.09 -0.84 7.05
CA VAL A 362 -37.18 -0.44 5.98
C VAL A 362 -36.67 0.99 6.20
N TYR A 363 -35.37 1.14 6.35
CA TYR A 363 -34.68 2.43 6.38
C TYR A 363 -34.34 2.84 4.96
N THR A 364 -34.84 3.99 4.51
CA THR A 364 -34.55 4.54 3.18
C THR A 364 -33.71 5.81 3.33
N VAL A 365 -32.52 5.81 2.73
CA VAL A 365 -31.59 6.94 2.71
C VAL A 365 -31.36 7.35 1.26
N THR A 366 -31.49 8.64 0.94
CA THR A 366 -31.13 9.19 -0.38
C THR A 366 -30.08 10.29 -0.21
N THR A 367 -28.90 10.10 -0.79
CA THR A 367 -27.80 11.07 -0.71
C THR A 367 -28.18 12.36 -1.44
N LYS A 368 -27.84 13.52 -0.86
CA LYS A 368 -28.08 14.83 -1.48
C LYS A 368 -26.87 15.34 -2.25
N ASP A 369 -25.68 15.12 -1.69
CA ASP A 369 -24.41 15.55 -2.24
C ASP A 369 -23.51 14.33 -2.50
N ALA A 370 -22.55 14.49 -3.41
CA ALA A 370 -21.52 13.49 -3.63
C ALA A 370 -20.48 13.54 -2.50
N THR A 371 -20.04 12.36 -2.05
CA THR A 371 -18.95 12.20 -1.08
C THR A 371 -17.78 11.48 -1.74
N VAL A 372 -16.58 11.52 -1.14
CA VAL A 372 -15.35 10.98 -1.75
C VAL A 372 -14.79 9.81 -0.93
N GLU A 373 -14.60 10.02 0.37
CA GLU A 373 -13.99 9.05 1.27
C GLU A 373 -15.05 8.15 1.94
N PRO A 374 -14.73 6.89 2.28
CA PRO A 374 -15.69 5.90 2.79
C PRO A 374 -16.46 6.37 4.03
N TRP A 375 -15.84 7.19 4.87
CA TRP A 375 -16.40 7.62 6.16
C TRP A 375 -17.23 8.90 6.07
N GLN A 376 -17.28 9.56 4.91
CA GLN A 376 -17.92 10.87 4.72
C GLN A 376 -19.45 10.81 4.61
N GLY A 377 -20.08 9.67 4.84
CA GLY A 377 -21.53 9.50 4.72
C GLY A 377 -22.07 8.43 5.67
N GLN A 378 -21.83 8.59 6.97
CA GLN A 378 -22.23 7.61 7.98
C GLN A 378 -23.72 7.74 8.28
N CYS A 379 -24.42 6.61 8.26
CA CYS A 379 -25.81 6.47 8.68
C CYS A 379 -25.85 5.43 9.81
N VAL A 380 -26.30 5.84 11.00
CA VAL A 380 -26.16 5.04 12.21
C VAL A 380 -27.52 4.75 12.81
N ILE A 381 -27.84 3.48 13.00
CA ILE A 381 -28.93 3.03 13.87
C ILE A 381 -28.29 2.73 15.23
N GLY A 382 -28.45 3.64 16.19
CA GLY A 382 -27.86 3.53 17.52
C GLY A 382 -28.86 3.17 18.61
N GLU A 383 -28.36 3.03 19.84
CA GLU A 383 -29.14 2.82 21.06
C GLU A 383 -29.98 1.54 21.03
N VAL A 384 -29.48 0.49 20.40
CA VAL A 384 -30.16 -0.81 20.31
C VAL A 384 -29.52 -1.78 21.31
N PRO A 385 -30.32 -2.38 22.21
CA PRO A 385 -29.84 -3.48 23.05
C PRO A 385 -29.32 -4.62 22.17
N LEU A 386 -28.05 -4.98 22.36
CA LEU A 386 -27.36 -6.03 21.61
C LEU A 386 -26.25 -6.60 22.50
N THR A 387 -26.43 -7.84 22.95
CA THR A 387 -25.43 -8.54 23.77
C THR A 387 -24.41 -9.25 22.90
N ILE A 388 -23.18 -8.75 22.94
CA ILE A 388 -21.98 -9.34 22.36
C ILE A 388 -21.02 -9.70 23.48
N GLU A 389 -20.51 -10.93 23.41
CA GLU A 389 -19.56 -11.51 24.33
C GLU A 389 -18.23 -11.66 23.60
N GLY A 390 -17.13 -11.33 24.28
CA GLY A 390 -15.79 -11.43 23.71
C GLY A 390 -15.42 -12.87 23.38
N GLU A 391 -14.57 -13.04 22.37
CA GLU A 391 -14.07 -14.35 21.88
C GLU A 391 -15.12 -15.27 21.23
N GLU A 392 -16.40 -14.93 21.35
CA GLU A 392 -17.50 -15.67 20.73
C GLU A 392 -17.69 -15.31 19.25
N PHE A 393 -18.39 -16.18 18.51
CA PHE A 393 -18.63 -15.99 17.08
C PHE A 393 -20.06 -15.60 16.76
N TYR A 394 -20.24 -14.72 15.78
CA TYR A 394 -21.52 -14.15 15.36
C TYR A 394 -21.72 -14.20 13.85
N ASP A 395 -22.97 -14.37 13.41
CA ASP A 395 -23.37 -14.25 12.01
C ASP A 395 -24.17 -12.96 11.80
N ILE A 396 -23.80 -12.18 10.80
CA ILE A 396 -24.38 -10.87 10.50
C ILE A 396 -24.96 -10.88 9.09
N ALA A 397 -26.21 -10.46 8.93
CA ALA A 397 -26.82 -10.27 7.63
C ALA A 397 -27.67 -9.00 7.56
N CYS A 398 -27.87 -8.49 6.36
CA CYS A 398 -28.88 -7.48 6.06
C CYS A 398 -29.27 -7.54 4.58
N LYS A 399 -30.47 -7.04 4.27
CA LYS A 399 -30.90 -6.77 2.90
C LYS A 399 -30.64 -5.31 2.57
N VAL A 400 -30.05 -5.06 1.41
CA VAL A 400 -29.81 -3.73 0.88
C VAL A 400 -30.35 -3.62 -0.54
N VAL A 401 -31.28 -2.69 -0.79
CA VAL A 401 -31.78 -2.39 -2.14
C VAL A 401 -31.16 -1.08 -2.61
N ALA A 402 -30.36 -1.14 -3.68
CA ALA A 402 -29.67 0.02 -4.23
C ALA A 402 -30.31 0.51 -5.53
N SER A 403 -30.52 1.81 -5.65
CA SER A 403 -31.07 2.43 -6.88
C SER A 403 -30.11 2.38 -8.09
N VAL A 404 -28.82 2.32 -7.82
CA VAL A 404 -27.71 2.18 -8.77
C VAL A 404 -26.69 1.18 -8.21
N SER A 405 -25.74 0.74 -9.04
CA SER A 405 -24.59 0.01 -8.50
C SER A 405 -23.72 0.96 -7.68
N VAL A 406 -23.18 0.45 -6.58
CA VAL A 406 -22.31 1.20 -5.65
C VAL A 406 -21.06 0.37 -5.43
N ASP A 407 -19.91 0.89 -5.85
CA ASP A 407 -18.64 0.16 -5.81
C ASP A 407 -18.03 0.13 -4.40
N ARG A 408 -18.58 0.91 -3.47
CA ARG A 408 -18.09 0.99 -2.10
C ARG A 408 -19.23 1.31 -1.14
N PHE A 409 -19.58 0.30 -0.35
CA PHE A 409 -20.54 0.39 0.74
C PHE A 409 -19.90 -0.24 1.98
N THR A 410 -20.14 0.35 3.13
CA THR A 410 -19.63 -0.16 4.40
C THR A 410 -20.77 -0.68 5.27
N VAL A 411 -20.53 -1.80 5.96
CA VAL A 411 -21.38 -2.30 7.05
C VAL A 411 -20.54 -2.46 8.31
N LYS A 412 -21.01 -1.93 9.44
CA LYS A 412 -20.37 -2.12 10.74
C LYS A 412 -21.36 -2.46 11.85
N VAL A 413 -20.86 -3.20 12.84
CA VAL A 413 -21.53 -3.42 14.12
C VAL A 413 -20.53 -3.05 15.22
N ASN A 414 -20.90 -2.05 16.01
CA ASN A 414 -20.05 -1.51 17.06
C ASN A 414 -20.81 -1.45 18.38
N LYS A 415 -20.06 -1.37 19.48
CA LYS A 415 -20.53 -0.93 20.78
C LYS A 415 -21.14 0.48 20.69
N ASP A 416 -22.12 0.74 21.54
CA ASP A 416 -22.71 2.07 21.70
C ASP A 416 -23.06 2.33 23.18
N PRO A 417 -22.63 3.44 23.80
CA PRO A 417 -21.78 4.50 23.24
C PRO A 417 -20.32 4.05 23.03
N ASP A 418 -19.60 4.76 22.16
CA ASP A 418 -18.15 4.61 22.08
C ASP A 418 -17.51 5.02 23.40
N VAL A 419 -16.63 4.17 23.93
CA VAL A 419 -15.82 4.47 25.11
C VAL A 419 -14.37 4.60 24.67
N GLU A 420 -13.73 5.73 25.01
CA GLU A 420 -12.35 5.99 24.67
C GLU A 420 -11.42 4.94 25.32
N GLY A 421 -10.54 4.34 24.51
CA GLY A 421 -9.58 3.33 24.96
C GLY A 421 -10.15 1.92 25.13
N ASP A 422 -11.41 1.68 24.75
CA ASP A 422 -12.07 0.36 24.85
C ASP A 422 -12.25 -0.27 23.46
N PRO A 423 -12.09 -1.61 23.29
CA PRO A 423 -12.44 -2.29 22.05
C PRO A 423 -13.93 -2.11 21.70
N ASN A 424 -14.21 -1.33 20.64
CA ASN A 424 -15.58 -0.92 20.30
C ASN A 424 -16.16 -1.62 19.05
N ALA A 425 -15.35 -2.23 18.18
CA ALA A 425 -15.83 -2.76 16.89
C ALA A 425 -15.92 -4.30 16.92
N LEU A 426 -17.12 -4.85 16.75
CA LEU A 426 -17.31 -6.28 16.49
C LEU A 426 -17.02 -6.61 15.02
N PHE A 427 -17.50 -5.77 14.11
CA PHE A 427 -17.43 -6.05 12.69
C PHE A 427 -17.35 -4.77 11.88
N ALA A 428 -16.50 -4.76 10.85
CA ALA A 428 -16.49 -3.75 9.81
C ALA A 428 -16.09 -4.37 8.48
N LYS A 429 -16.92 -4.18 7.44
CA LYS A 429 -16.61 -4.52 6.05
C LYS A 429 -16.80 -3.27 5.20
N VAL A 430 -15.71 -2.79 4.60
CA VAL A 430 -15.59 -1.42 4.04
C VAL A 430 -15.57 -1.35 2.51
N ASP A 431 -15.62 -2.51 1.86
CA ASP A 431 -15.41 -2.75 0.43
C ASP A 431 -16.57 -3.56 -0.17
N VAL A 432 -17.79 -3.42 0.37
CA VAL A 432 -18.96 -4.10 -0.18
C VAL A 432 -19.35 -3.45 -1.51
N VAL A 433 -19.38 -4.24 -2.58
CA VAL A 433 -19.93 -3.81 -3.87
C VAL A 433 -21.41 -4.18 -3.94
N LEU A 434 -22.27 -3.18 -4.08
CA LEU A 434 -23.70 -3.37 -4.28
C LEU A 434 -24.04 -3.33 -5.77
N LYS A 435 -24.85 -4.28 -6.21
CA LYS A 435 -25.51 -4.21 -7.52
C LYS A 435 -26.74 -3.34 -7.40
N LYS A 436 -27.12 -2.69 -8.52
CA LYS A 436 -28.47 -2.11 -8.64
C LYS A 436 -29.53 -3.20 -8.35
N GLY A 437 -30.50 -2.86 -7.52
CA GLY A 437 -31.54 -3.77 -7.06
C GLY A 437 -31.21 -4.38 -5.70
N GLU A 438 -31.76 -5.57 -5.44
CA GLU A 438 -31.62 -6.26 -4.16
C GLU A 438 -30.25 -6.92 -4.01
N ASN A 439 -29.66 -6.75 -2.82
CA ASN A 439 -28.44 -7.40 -2.37
C ASN A 439 -28.70 -8.01 -0.99
N ILE A 440 -28.40 -9.30 -0.84
CA ILE A 440 -28.40 -9.97 0.46
C ILE A 440 -26.96 -10.06 0.92
N LEU A 441 -26.62 -9.31 1.96
CA LEU A 441 -25.28 -9.29 2.54
C LEU A 441 -25.25 -10.26 3.72
N ARG A 442 -24.26 -11.15 3.73
CA ARG A 442 -24.08 -12.16 4.77
C ARG A 442 -22.61 -12.27 5.13
N PHE A 443 -22.33 -12.22 6.43
CA PHE A 443 -21.00 -12.28 7.00
C PHE A 443 -21.03 -13.28 8.16
N ALA A 444 -20.57 -14.49 7.90
CA ALA A 444 -20.62 -15.56 8.89
C ALA A 444 -19.36 -15.58 9.77
N LYS A 445 -19.48 -16.15 10.96
CA LYS A 445 -18.37 -16.45 11.89
C LYS A 445 -17.46 -15.24 12.18
N ARG A 446 -18.06 -14.10 12.49
CA ARG A 446 -17.34 -12.90 12.95
C ARG A 446 -16.99 -13.07 14.42
N THR A 447 -15.70 -12.98 14.75
CA THR A 447 -15.22 -13.12 16.13
C THR A 447 -15.41 -11.82 16.92
N GLY A 448 -15.79 -11.91 18.19
CA GLY A 448 -15.75 -10.82 19.16
C GLY A 448 -14.33 -10.49 19.62
N ILE A 449 -13.40 -10.36 18.69
CA ILE A 449 -12.00 -9.98 18.92
C ILE A 449 -11.66 -8.85 17.94
N ASN A 450 -11.07 -7.75 18.44
CA ASN A 450 -10.70 -6.62 17.60
C ASN A 450 -9.38 -6.87 16.83
N SER A 451 -8.93 -5.87 16.05
CA SER A 451 -7.68 -5.94 15.28
C SER A 451 -6.41 -6.06 16.14
N ASP A 452 -6.47 -5.68 17.40
CA ASP A 452 -5.35 -5.73 18.34
C ASP A 452 -5.26 -7.07 19.10
N GLY A 453 -6.27 -7.93 18.94
CA GLY A 453 -6.38 -9.22 19.61
C GLY A 453 -7.14 -9.18 20.94
N ASP A 454 -7.77 -8.05 21.27
CA ASP A 454 -8.53 -7.89 22.51
C ASP A 454 -9.99 -8.33 22.35
N PRO A 455 -10.57 -9.01 23.36
CA PRO A 455 -11.99 -9.35 23.36
C PRO A 455 -12.90 -8.11 23.32
N VAL A 456 -13.95 -8.17 22.52
CA VAL A 456 -14.97 -7.13 22.35
C VAL A 456 -16.26 -7.57 23.01
N SER A 457 -16.74 -6.84 24.02
CA SER A 457 -18.00 -7.15 24.72
C SER A 457 -18.84 -5.90 24.94
N PHE A 458 -20.16 -6.00 24.73
CA PHE A 458 -21.11 -4.92 24.97
C PHE A 458 -22.55 -5.42 25.06
N GLU A 459 -23.42 -4.63 25.69
CA GLU A 459 -24.87 -4.93 25.84
C GLU A 459 -25.75 -3.96 25.03
N GLN A 460 -25.15 -2.94 24.43
CA GLN A 460 -25.79 -1.99 23.54
C GLN A 460 -24.87 -1.76 22.35
N GLY A 461 -25.45 -1.77 21.15
CA GLY A 461 -24.72 -1.62 19.91
C GLY A 461 -25.37 -0.64 18.95
N LYS A 462 -24.58 -0.30 17.93
CA LYS A 462 -24.99 0.48 16.77
C LYS A 462 -24.67 -0.27 15.49
N PHE A 463 -25.61 -0.21 14.55
CA PHE A 463 -25.46 -0.70 13.19
C PHE A 463 -25.18 0.50 12.28
N ILE A 464 -24.04 0.48 11.60
CA ILE A 464 -23.59 1.61 10.78
C ILE A 464 -23.52 1.15 9.34
N VAL A 465 -24.06 1.98 8.45
CA VAL A 465 -23.80 1.89 7.02
C VAL A 465 -23.16 3.18 6.55
N ASP A 466 -22.06 3.07 5.81
CA ASP A 466 -21.42 4.24 5.22
C ASP A 466 -21.65 4.31 3.71
N LEU A 467 -22.10 5.47 3.25
CA LEU A 467 -22.33 5.83 1.86
C LEU A 467 -21.23 6.75 1.31
N GLY A 468 -20.07 6.76 1.96
CA GLY A 468 -18.93 7.56 1.54
C GLY A 468 -18.38 7.11 0.18
N GLY A 469 -18.11 8.06 -0.71
CA GLY A 469 -17.69 7.80 -2.08
C GLY A 469 -18.84 7.62 -3.07
N THR A 470 -20.09 7.85 -2.65
CA THR A 470 -21.27 7.77 -3.54
C THR A 470 -21.61 9.13 -4.16
N PRO A 471 -22.15 9.15 -5.40
CA PRO A 471 -22.68 10.37 -5.99
C PRO A 471 -23.97 10.85 -5.29
N ALA A 472 -24.38 12.08 -5.59
CA ALA A 472 -25.69 12.61 -5.19
C ALA A 472 -26.85 11.81 -5.83
N GLY A 473 -27.98 11.72 -5.12
CA GLY A 473 -29.20 11.08 -5.59
C GLY A 473 -29.20 9.55 -5.48
N VAL A 474 -28.22 8.95 -4.81
CA VAL A 474 -28.18 7.51 -4.57
C VAL A 474 -29.16 7.17 -3.45
N LYS A 475 -30.21 6.43 -3.81
CA LYS A 475 -31.16 5.85 -2.87
C LYS A 475 -30.72 4.43 -2.46
N ILE A 476 -30.66 4.20 -1.15
CA ILE A 476 -30.38 2.92 -0.50
C ILE A 476 -31.53 2.60 0.47
N GLU A 477 -32.04 1.37 0.41
CA GLU A 477 -32.99 0.84 1.38
C GLU A 477 -32.32 -0.29 2.16
N ILE A 478 -32.41 -0.27 3.50
CA ILE A 478 -31.83 -1.28 4.40
C ILE A 478 -32.95 -1.90 5.21
N SER A 479 -33.00 -3.23 5.26
CA SER A 479 -33.94 -3.98 6.09
C SER A 479 -33.36 -5.36 6.45
N ASP A 480 -34.15 -6.17 7.15
CA ASP A 480 -33.86 -7.58 7.43
C ASP A 480 -32.50 -7.77 8.13
N ILE A 481 -32.17 -6.89 9.08
CA ILE A 481 -30.92 -6.91 9.83
C ILE A 481 -30.96 -8.10 10.81
N ILE A 482 -29.99 -8.98 10.68
CA ILE A 482 -29.83 -10.16 11.53
C ILE A 482 -28.44 -10.13 12.17
N ILE A 483 -28.40 -10.28 13.48
CA ILE A 483 -27.19 -10.55 14.24
C ILE A 483 -27.52 -11.70 15.18
N GLN A 484 -26.87 -12.85 15.00
CA GLN A 484 -27.10 -14.06 15.82
C GLN A 484 -25.75 -14.65 16.26
N LYS A 485 -25.76 -15.49 17.28
CA LYS A 485 -24.61 -16.37 17.56
C LYS A 485 -24.35 -17.28 16.36
N HIS A 486 -23.08 -17.58 16.11
CA HIS A 486 -22.67 -18.40 14.96
C HIS A 486 -23.36 -19.77 15.00
N ASN A 487 -24.08 -20.11 13.93
CA ASN A 487 -24.91 -21.32 13.88
C ASN A 487 -24.66 -22.11 12.58
N PRO A 488 -23.60 -22.93 12.52
CA PRO A 488 -23.28 -23.70 11.32
C PRO A 488 -24.32 -24.81 11.04
N LYS A 489 -24.45 -25.20 9.77
CA LYS A 489 -25.30 -26.29 9.26
C LYS A 489 -24.85 -27.68 9.66
#